data_AF-A0A538MZA7-F1
#
_entry.id   AF-A0A538MZA7-F1
#
_cell.length_a   1.000
_cell.length_b   1.000
_cell.length_c   1.000
_cell.angle_alpha   90.00
_cell.angle_beta   90.00
_cell.angle_gamma   90.00
#
_symmetry.space_group_name_H-M   'P 1'
#
loop_
_entity.id
_entity.type
_entity.pdbx_description
1 polymer ?
#
loop_
_entity_poly.entity_id
_entity_poly.type
_entity_poly.pdbx_seq_one_letter_code
_entity_poly.pdbx_strand_id
1 'polypeptide(L)' 'MSSKDALERAESLLERLERTRQELESTQDPDRAIEILSELAEIAKEVEAELARAKKEAG' A
#
# COMPACT_ATOMS: atom_id res chain seq x y z
N MET A 1 10.45 14.42 -10.66
CA MET A 1 9.40 13.55 -11.23
C MET A 1 8.18 14.42 -11.53
N SER A 2 7.28 14.02 -12.42
CA SER A 2 6.04 14.78 -12.61
C SER A 2 5.08 14.49 -11.45
N SER A 3 4.30 15.47 -11.02
CA SER A 3 3.23 15.26 -10.03
C SER A 3 2.23 14.19 -10.47
N LYS A 4 2.09 13.97 -11.80
CA LYS A 4 1.29 12.90 -12.38
C LYS A 4 1.84 11.50 -12.04
N ASP A 5 3.16 11.32 -12.14
CA ASP A 5 3.81 10.03 -11.84
C ASP A 5 3.70 9.70 -10.34
N ALA A 6 3.74 10.71 -9.47
CA ALA A 6 3.57 10.54 -8.03
C ALA A 6 2.12 10.13 -7.66
N LEU A 7 1.14 10.73 -8.32
CA LEU A 7 -0.27 10.39 -8.14
C LEU A 7 -0.56 8.95 -8.61
N GLU A 8 -0.11 8.58 -9.80
CA GLU A 8 -0.31 7.21 -10.34
C GLU A 8 0.30 6.13 -9.42
N ARG A 9 1.47 6.40 -8.82
CA ARG A 9 2.07 5.48 -7.84
C ARG A 9 1.26 5.38 -6.55
N ALA A 10 0.76 6.50 -6.03
CA ALA A 10 -0.09 6.49 -4.84
C ALA A 10 -1.40 5.72 -5.09
N GLU A 11 -2.05 5.93 -6.23
CA GLU A 11 -3.27 5.20 -6.62
C GLU A 11 -3.01 3.70 -6.74
N SER A 12 -1.90 3.31 -7.37
CA SER A 12 -1.50 1.90 -7.48
C SER A 12 -1.26 1.24 -6.12
N LEU A 13 -0.61 1.94 -5.19
CA LEU A 13 -0.38 1.45 -3.83
C LEU A 13 -1.69 1.30 -3.05
N LEU A 14 -2.62 2.25 -3.20
CA LEU A 14 -3.94 2.18 -2.56
C LEU A 14 -4.79 1.05 -3.13
N GLU A 15 -4.75 0.80 -4.44
CA GLU A 15 -5.46 -0.32 -5.05
C GLU A 15 -4.93 -1.67 -4.55
N ARG A 16 -3.59 -1.81 -4.45
CA ARG A 16 -2.96 -3.00 -3.86
C ARG A 16 -3.38 -3.18 -2.41
N LEU A 17 -3.32 -2.13 -1.60
CA LEU A 17 -3.72 -2.17 -0.19
C LEU A 17 -5.17 -2.66 -0.03
N GLU A 18 -6.10 -2.09 -0.81
CA GLU A 18 -7.51 -2.46 -0.73
C GLU A 18 -7.75 -3.90 -1.15
N ARG A 19 -7.08 -4.37 -2.21
CA ARG A 19 -7.19 -5.77 -2.65
C ARG A 19 -6.67 -6.74 -1.58
N THR A 20 -5.50 -6.47 -1.01
CA THR A 20 -4.91 -7.32 0.03
C THR A 20 -5.77 -7.29 1.31
N ARG A 21 -6.41 -6.16 1.64
CA ARG A 21 -7.37 -6.04 2.74
C ARG A 21 -8.60 -6.92 2.50
N GLN A 22 -9.16 -6.91 1.30
CA GLN A 22 -10.30 -7.76 0.94
C GLN A 22 -9.93 -9.26 1.00
N GLU A 23 -8.73 -9.63 0.59
CA GLU A 23 -8.23 -10.99 0.71
C GLU A 23 -8.19 -11.42 2.18
N LEU A 24 -7.66 -10.58 3.08
CA LEU A 24 -7.65 -10.83 4.51
C LEU A 24 -9.06 -11.05 5.07
N GLU A 25 -10.02 -10.20 4.71
CA GLU A 25 -11.41 -10.29 5.17
C GLU A 25 -12.09 -11.60 4.75
N SER A 26 -11.70 -12.16 3.61
CA SER A 26 -12.23 -13.43 3.11
C SER A 26 -11.49 -14.67 3.60
N THR A 27 -10.33 -14.49 4.26
CA THR A 27 -9.44 -15.59 4.66
C THR A 27 -9.92 -16.25 5.95
N GLN A 28 -10.03 -17.59 5.94
CA GLN A 28 -10.38 -18.40 7.10
C GLN A 28 -9.20 -19.23 7.64
N ASP A 29 -8.09 -19.27 6.90
CA ASP A 29 -6.86 -19.95 7.30
C ASP A 29 -5.97 -18.99 8.11
N PRO A 30 -5.70 -19.27 9.40
CA PRO A 30 -4.86 -18.42 10.24
C PRO A 30 -3.44 -18.22 9.72
N ASP A 31 -2.83 -19.25 9.13
CA ASP A 31 -1.45 -19.14 8.62
C ASP A 31 -1.42 -18.23 7.40
N ARG A 32 -2.40 -18.38 6.51
CA ARG A 32 -2.58 -17.47 5.37
C ARG A 32 -2.88 -16.03 5.81
N ALA A 33 -3.65 -15.84 6.88
CA ALA A 33 -3.94 -14.51 7.40
C ALA A 33 -2.67 -13.81 7.89
N ILE A 34 -1.72 -14.53 8.50
CA ILE A 34 -0.42 -13.97 8.93
C ILE A 34 0.42 -13.51 7.73
N GLU A 35 0.42 -14.29 6.65
CA GLU A 35 1.10 -13.90 5.40
C GLU A 35 0.50 -12.61 4.81
N ILE A 36 -0.84 -12.54 4.72
CA ILE A 36 -1.53 -11.37 4.18
C ILE A 36 -1.30 -10.14 5.06
N LEU A 37 -1.31 -10.28 6.39
CA LEU A 37 -0.97 -9.20 7.31
C LEU A 37 0.46 -8.70 7.13
N SER A 38 1.40 -9.60 6.81
CA SER A 38 2.79 -9.23 6.52
C SER A 38 2.89 -8.44 5.21
N GLU A 39 2.14 -8.84 4.18
CA GLU A 39 2.04 -8.09 2.92
C GLU A 39 1.43 -6.70 3.13
N LEU A 40 0.34 -6.60 3.91
CA LEU A 40 -0.28 -5.32 4.26
C LEU A 40 0.71 -4.38 4.96
N ALA A 41 1.56 -4.90 5.84
CA ALA A 41 2.59 -4.12 6.51
C ALA A 41 3.65 -3.58 5.54
N GLU A 42 4.06 -4.36 4.54
CA GLU A 42 4.98 -3.88 3.50
C GLU A 42 4.34 -2.82 2.61
N ILE A 43 3.08 -3.03 2.19
CA ILE A 43 2.33 -2.01 1.42
C ILE A 43 2.22 -0.71 2.22
N ALA A 44 1.95 -0.78 3.53
CA ALA A 44 1.88 0.41 4.38
C ALA A 44 3.20 1.20 4.41
N LYS A 45 4.35 0.51 4.48
CA LYS A 45 5.68 1.14 4.40
C LYS A 45 5.91 1.81 3.05
N GLU A 46 5.50 1.16 1.96
CA GLU A 46 5.60 1.74 0.61
C GLU A 46 4.76 3.03 0.49
N VAL A 47 3.53 3.02 1.01
CA VAL A 47 2.65 4.20 1.07
C VAL A 47 3.29 5.33 1.89
N GLU A 48 3.79 5.04 3.08
CA GLU A 48 4.46 6.03 3.92
C GLU A 48 5.67 6.66 3.24
N ALA A 49 6.50 5.84 2.58
CA ALA A 49 7.66 6.30 1.84
C ALA A 49 7.27 7.26 0.71
N GLU A 50 6.20 6.94 -0.02
CA GLU A 50 5.77 7.75 -1.16
C GLU A 50 5.10 9.05 -0.71
N LEU A 51 4.32 9.03 0.37
CA LEU A 51 3.81 10.25 1.02
C LEU A 51 4.93 11.14 1.54
N ALA A 52 5.98 10.56 2.12
CA ALA A 52 7.14 11.31 2.59
C ALA A 52 7.90 11.98 1.44
N ARG A 53 8.02 11.32 0.28
CA ARG A 53 8.60 11.91 -0.94
C ARG A 53 7.73 13.04 -1.48
N ALA A 54 6.43 12.83 -1.64
CA ALA A 54 5.50 13.85 -2.12
C ALA A 54 5.53 15.12 -1.24
N LYS A 55 5.58 14.95 0.09
CA LYS A 55 5.74 16.09 1.03
C LYS A 55 7.04 16.87 0.83
N LYS A 56 8.16 16.19 0.53
CA LYS A 56 9.46 16.84 0.26
C LYS A 56 9.47 17.58 -1.09
N GLU A 57 8.75 17.08 -2.08
CA GLU A 57 8.67 17.72 -3.40
C GLU A 57 7.71 18.92 -3.43
N ALA A 58 6.74 18.96 -2.51
CA ALA A 58 5.75 20.03 -2.39
C ALA A 58 6.20 21.20 -1.48
N GLY A 59 7.22 21.00 -0.63
CA GLY A 59 7.79 22.02 0.26
C GLY A 59 9.05 22.65 -0.30
#